data_AF-A0A661NMX2-F1
#
_entry.id   AF-A0A661NMX2-F1
#
_cell.length_a   1.000
_cell.length_b   1.000
_cell.length_c   1.000
_cell.angle_alpha   90.00
_cell.angle_beta   90.00
_cell.angle_gamma   90.00
#
_symmetry.space_group_name_H-M   'P 1'
#
loop_
_entity.id
_entity.type
_entity.pdbx_description
1 polymer ?
#
loop_
_entity_poly.entity_id
_entity_poly.type
_entity_poly.pdbx_seq_one_letter_code
_entity_poly.pdbx_strand_id
1 'polypeptide(L)'
;MEADLRRRSAIFPVLGDNDLAEGRGRAVDYFPTAGRGHYRFEWGGVQFFGMHVWGALSGQSESDFGADSEQLRWLDEQLSQDDVRKAPFRVVFLHDPIVISRGRSAETLQRVWGPLLSKRSVDLVLASWHLYERSQLDRVTYVISGGAGAELVWMPKSPAVIAQAEARRHHFCRVDVKPGAMHIRAVAEDGTVLDSFTLLPRTSGGDGSPSVLQRQARRLRREIAMGQPQADPPLVVRLFSYDCKYCRQLLDHELPRWSRQHGVPLKVHYYDLGLPGTYDLLVAAGADFGRQDAEVPTVFMGRSVLGGAGEIRAGLPTELEHYLKDRLRYQEQAIVPFSEPRDTQAIRSQQFEALNLAVIVAAGLLDGINPCAFTTIIFLLSYLTVAGRSRRQILLTGGIFTLAVFLTYLAIGALFYQLANTLLGHPTVATTINVLLLAGLLVLAGLSAVDTVRCFRGQATDIALKLPAFLQQRIRARIRVFARNDVAVGTASFSLGVVIASMELACTGQVYVPIVTMIAEPRYRAAATFNLLVYNIAFILPLVAVFLFVAFGMTSQRLVGFARRHLTAAKLGLTLLFVTLALVTLHNLGWLA
;
A
#
# COMPACT_ATOMS: atom_id res chain seq x y z
N MET A 1 57.80 -0.38 -13.78
CA MET A 1 56.37 -0.78 -13.83
C MET A 1 55.49 0.37 -14.31
N GLU A 2 55.39 1.48 -13.56
CA GLU A 2 54.56 2.66 -13.91
C GLU A 2 54.77 3.19 -15.34
N ALA A 3 56.02 3.37 -15.78
CA ALA A 3 56.34 3.84 -17.14
C ALA A 3 55.92 2.88 -18.27
N ASP A 4 55.66 1.60 -17.98
CA ASP A 4 55.09 0.66 -18.96
C ASP A 4 53.56 0.73 -18.96
N LEU A 5 52.93 0.84 -17.78
CA LEU A 5 51.49 1.09 -17.64
C LEU A 5 51.07 2.38 -18.37
N ARG A 6 51.77 3.50 -18.13
CA ARG A 6 51.51 4.79 -18.78
C ARG A 6 51.70 4.77 -20.30
N ARG A 7 52.47 3.83 -20.85
CA ARG A 7 52.63 3.64 -22.30
C ARG A 7 51.55 2.78 -22.95
N ARG A 8 50.74 2.08 -22.14
CA ARG A 8 49.71 1.11 -22.60
C ARG A 8 48.29 1.48 -22.18
N SER A 9 48.12 2.58 -21.43
CA SER A 9 46.84 2.98 -20.84
C SER A 9 46.62 4.47 -21.01
N ALA A 10 45.41 4.85 -21.45
CA ALA A 10 44.97 6.24 -21.39
C ALA A 10 44.71 6.62 -19.92
N ILE A 11 45.10 7.85 -19.54
CA ILE A 11 44.93 8.38 -18.19
C ILE A 11 44.13 9.66 -18.29
N PHE A 12 43.03 9.73 -17.53
CA PHE A 12 42.11 10.86 -17.46
C PHE A 12 42.10 11.37 -16.00
N PRO A 13 42.98 12.31 -15.62
CA PRO A 13 43.06 12.78 -14.25
C PRO A 13 42.10 13.94 -13.99
N VAL A 14 41.69 14.07 -12.73
CA VAL A 14 41.17 15.31 -12.13
C VAL A 14 42.17 15.74 -11.06
N LEU A 15 42.35 17.05 -10.89
CA LEU A 15 43.31 17.60 -9.93
C LEU A 15 42.73 17.57 -8.53
N GLY A 16 43.54 17.15 -7.55
CA GLY A 16 43.24 17.22 -6.13
C GLY A 16 43.84 18.43 -5.42
N ASP A 17 43.61 18.50 -4.12
CA ASP A 17 44.20 19.48 -3.22
C ASP A 17 45.74 19.42 -3.23
N ASN A 18 46.32 18.23 -3.16
CA ASN A 18 47.75 17.99 -3.19
C ASN A 18 48.40 18.42 -4.53
N ASP A 19 47.68 18.42 -5.64
CA ASP A 19 48.21 18.90 -6.93
C ASP A 19 48.33 20.43 -7.00
N LEU A 20 47.42 21.13 -6.31
CA LEU A 20 47.20 22.57 -6.48
C LEU A 20 47.67 23.39 -5.27
N ALA A 21 47.27 23.03 -4.06
CA ALA A 21 47.68 23.69 -2.82
C ALA A 21 49.18 23.43 -2.51
N GLU A 22 49.62 22.17 -2.65
CA GLU A 22 51.02 21.78 -2.37
C GLU A 22 51.86 21.63 -3.64
N GLY A 23 51.32 20.97 -4.67
CA GLY A 23 51.99 20.69 -5.94
C GLY A 23 52.23 21.91 -6.83
N ARG A 24 51.55 23.02 -6.56
CA ARG A 24 51.57 24.30 -7.31
C ARG A 24 51.13 24.16 -8.78
N GLY A 25 50.21 23.24 -9.07
CA GLY A 25 49.66 23.04 -10.41
C GLY A 25 50.57 22.29 -11.41
N ARG A 26 51.76 21.83 -10.99
CA ARG A 26 52.72 21.11 -11.86
C ARG A 26 52.15 19.86 -12.52
N ALA A 27 51.06 19.29 -12.01
CA ALA A 27 50.34 18.20 -12.66
C ALA A 27 49.83 18.57 -14.08
N VAL A 28 49.53 19.85 -14.34
CA VAL A 28 49.06 20.35 -15.64
C VAL A 28 50.14 20.23 -16.72
N ASP A 29 51.42 20.36 -16.37
CA ASP A 29 52.54 20.22 -17.30
C ASP A 29 52.61 18.80 -17.91
N TYR A 30 52.16 17.80 -17.15
CA TYR A 30 52.11 16.39 -17.56
C TYR A 30 50.73 15.97 -18.10
N PHE A 31 49.66 16.64 -17.66
CA PHE A 31 48.27 16.35 -18.05
C PHE A 31 47.50 17.61 -18.46
N PRO A 32 47.74 18.17 -19.67
CA PRO A 32 47.14 19.44 -20.09
C PRO A 32 45.61 19.45 -20.11
N THR A 33 44.96 18.30 -20.30
CA THR A 33 43.50 18.17 -20.26
C THR A 33 42.92 18.48 -18.87
N ALA A 34 43.62 18.11 -17.79
CA ALA A 34 43.18 18.40 -16.43
C ALA A 34 43.37 19.88 -16.05
N GLY A 35 44.31 20.57 -16.70
CA GLY A 35 44.47 22.03 -16.59
C GLY A 35 43.33 22.85 -17.19
N ARG A 36 42.42 22.22 -17.97
CA ARG A 36 41.18 22.87 -18.45
C ARG A 36 40.07 22.91 -17.39
N GLY A 37 40.34 22.38 -16.19
CA GLY A 37 39.35 22.23 -15.13
C GLY A 37 38.45 21.03 -15.37
N HIS A 38 37.40 21.20 -16.17
CA HIS A 38 36.39 20.18 -16.42
C HIS A 38 36.36 19.72 -17.89
N TYR A 39 36.04 18.45 -18.12
CA TYR A 39 36.02 17.87 -19.47
C TYR A 39 35.14 16.63 -19.56
N ARG A 40 34.75 16.29 -20.80
CA ARG A 40 33.93 15.12 -21.15
C ARG A 40 34.70 14.23 -22.12
N PHE A 41 34.53 12.92 -22.02
CA PHE A 41 34.91 11.97 -23.07
C PHE A 41 33.95 10.76 -23.10
N GLU A 42 33.98 10.01 -24.20
CA GLU A 42 33.30 8.72 -24.30
C GLU A 42 34.34 7.59 -24.34
N TRP A 43 34.05 6.48 -23.67
CA TRP A 43 34.81 5.24 -23.83
C TRP A 43 33.89 4.02 -23.79
N GLY A 44 33.86 3.24 -24.87
CA GLY A 44 33.03 2.03 -24.97
C GLY A 44 31.52 2.28 -24.81
N GLY A 45 31.02 3.41 -25.30
CA GLY A 45 29.63 3.85 -25.13
C GLY A 45 29.29 4.45 -23.76
N VAL A 46 30.23 4.50 -22.81
CA VAL A 46 30.04 5.15 -21.51
C VAL A 46 30.50 6.61 -21.59
N GLN A 47 29.67 7.52 -21.09
CA GLN A 47 29.99 8.95 -21.04
C GLN A 47 30.63 9.30 -19.70
N PHE A 48 31.80 9.93 -19.74
CA PHE A 48 32.61 10.29 -18.58
C PHE A 48 32.76 11.81 -18.46
N PHE A 49 32.67 12.32 -17.24
CA PHE A 49 32.75 13.73 -16.90
C PHE A 49 33.76 13.94 -15.77
N GLY A 50 34.92 14.50 -16.09
CA GLY A 50 35.93 14.88 -15.10
C GLY A 50 35.69 16.30 -14.62
N MET A 51 35.62 16.50 -13.31
CA MET A 51 35.25 17.77 -12.69
C MET A 51 36.35 18.30 -11.78
N HIS A 52 36.55 19.62 -11.83
CA HIS A 52 37.45 20.41 -11.00
C HIS A 52 36.79 20.77 -9.67
N VAL A 53 36.74 19.81 -8.76
CA VAL A 53 36.23 19.98 -7.39
C VAL A 53 37.22 19.34 -6.42
N TRP A 54 37.93 20.17 -5.66
CA TRP A 54 39.00 19.80 -4.72
C TRP A 54 39.01 20.75 -3.53
N GLY A 55 39.18 20.26 -2.30
CA GLY A 55 39.25 21.10 -1.11
C GLY A 55 38.04 22.03 -0.92
N ALA A 56 36.84 21.60 -1.33
CA ALA A 56 35.60 22.40 -1.37
C ALA A 56 35.11 22.86 0.02
N LEU A 57 35.73 22.36 1.10
CA LEU A 57 35.44 22.77 2.48
C LEU A 57 36.22 24.01 2.95
N SER A 58 37.39 24.32 2.36
CA SER A 58 38.28 25.37 2.88
C SER A 58 39.41 25.84 1.95
N GLY A 59 39.55 25.30 0.74
CA GLY A 59 40.67 25.55 -0.18
C GLY A 59 40.24 26.18 -1.51
N GLN A 60 39.29 25.57 -2.21
CA GLN A 60 38.79 26.06 -3.51
C GLN A 60 37.68 27.11 -3.32
N SER A 61 37.59 28.08 -4.24
CA SER A 61 36.54 29.09 -4.24
C SER A 61 35.19 28.50 -4.64
N GLU A 62 34.12 28.85 -3.92
CA GLU A 62 32.75 28.44 -4.26
C GLU A 62 32.28 28.99 -5.63
N SER A 63 32.95 30.00 -6.20
CA SER A 63 32.73 30.43 -7.59
C SER A 63 32.93 29.30 -8.61
N ASP A 64 33.76 28.32 -8.28
CA ASP A 64 34.27 27.33 -9.24
C ASP A 64 33.41 26.06 -9.26
N PHE A 65 32.66 25.80 -8.17
CA PHE A 65 31.81 24.62 -8.00
C PHE A 65 30.41 24.91 -7.43
N GLY A 66 30.08 26.16 -7.10
CA GLY A 66 28.78 26.58 -6.60
C GLY A 66 27.66 26.53 -7.65
N ALA A 67 26.44 26.88 -7.25
CA ALA A 67 25.24 26.77 -8.09
C ALA A 67 25.32 27.54 -9.42
N ASP A 68 25.96 28.72 -9.43
CA ASP A 68 26.08 29.57 -10.62
C ASP A 68 27.39 29.34 -11.41
N SER A 69 28.26 28.44 -10.92
CA SER A 69 29.57 28.17 -11.52
C SER A 69 29.47 27.77 -12.99
N GLU A 70 30.43 28.20 -13.80
CA GLU A 70 30.53 27.84 -15.22
C GLU A 70 30.55 26.32 -15.41
N GLN A 71 31.34 25.64 -14.58
CA GLN A 71 31.47 24.20 -14.53
C GLN A 71 30.14 23.47 -14.32
N LEU A 72 29.29 23.92 -13.39
CA LEU A 72 28.03 23.26 -13.10
C LEU A 72 27.00 23.48 -14.22
N ARG A 73 26.96 24.68 -14.80
CA ARG A 73 26.13 25.00 -15.97
C ARG A 73 26.53 24.17 -17.18
N TRP A 74 27.83 24.06 -17.45
CA TRP A 74 28.38 23.19 -18.49
C TRP A 74 28.02 21.71 -18.26
N LEU A 75 28.11 21.21 -17.02
CA LEU A 75 27.74 19.82 -16.72
C LEU A 75 26.25 19.56 -16.96
N ASP A 76 25.37 20.49 -16.56
CA ASP A 76 23.93 20.39 -16.79
C ASP A 76 23.58 20.37 -18.29
N GLU A 77 24.26 21.20 -19.08
CA GLU A 77 24.14 21.25 -20.55
C GLU A 77 24.61 19.94 -21.18
N GLN A 78 25.81 19.47 -20.87
CA GLN A 78 26.34 18.22 -21.43
C GLN A 78 25.47 17.01 -21.04
N LEU A 79 25.02 16.93 -19.78
CA LEU A 79 24.10 15.88 -19.33
C LEU A 79 22.70 15.98 -19.96
N SER A 80 22.37 17.08 -20.63
CA SER A 80 21.14 17.26 -21.42
C SER A 80 21.26 16.78 -22.86
N GLN A 81 22.47 16.56 -23.39
CA GLN A 81 22.67 16.22 -24.80
C GLN A 81 22.09 14.83 -25.12
N ASP A 82 21.54 14.68 -26.32
CA ASP A 82 20.75 13.51 -26.70
C ASP A 82 21.57 12.22 -26.84
N ASP A 83 22.85 12.33 -27.24
CA ASP A 83 23.81 11.24 -27.23
C ASP A 83 24.13 10.80 -25.79
N VAL A 84 24.32 11.74 -24.87
CA VAL A 84 24.52 11.47 -23.44
C VAL A 84 23.29 10.84 -22.80
N ARG A 85 22.09 11.27 -23.17
CA ARG A 85 20.82 10.70 -22.68
C ARG A 85 20.52 9.30 -23.24
N LYS A 86 21.10 8.95 -24.40
CA LYS A 86 20.99 7.62 -25.03
C LYS A 86 22.12 6.68 -24.61
N ALA A 87 23.20 7.19 -24.03
CA ALA A 87 24.31 6.40 -23.56
C ALA A 87 23.88 5.44 -22.42
N PRO A 88 24.35 4.17 -22.42
CA PRO A 88 23.99 3.19 -21.40
C PRO A 88 24.39 3.60 -19.97
N PHE A 89 25.49 4.35 -19.81
CA PHE A 89 25.99 4.77 -18.50
C PHE A 89 26.62 6.15 -18.55
N ARG A 90 26.45 6.91 -17.46
CA ARG A 90 27.04 8.24 -17.26
C ARG A 90 27.77 8.28 -15.92
N VAL A 91 29.07 8.56 -16.01
CA VAL A 91 30.00 8.52 -14.88
C VAL A 91 30.58 9.91 -14.66
N VAL A 92 30.39 10.46 -13.47
CA VAL A 92 31.04 11.71 -13.04
C VAL A 92 32.19 11.35 -12.10
N PHE A 93 33.33 12.02 -12.22
CA PHE A 93 34.46 11.82 -11.32
C PHE A 93 35.11 13.14 -10.93
N LEU A 94 35.45 13.25 -9.65
CA LEU A 94 35.98 14.45 -9.01
C LEU A 94 36.89 14.07 -7.83
N HIS A 95 37.58 15.03 -7.22
CA HIS A 95 38.41 14.75 -6.05
C HIS A 95 37.58 14.66 -4.76
N ASP A 96 36.89 15.74 -4.38
CA ASP A 96 36.13 15.77 -3.12
C ASP A 96 34.86 14.89 -3.16
N PRO A 97 34.50 14.20 -2.07
CA PRO A 97 33.30 13.37 -2.04
C PRO A 97 32.02 14.21 -1.84
N ILE A 98 31.00 13.92 -2.63
CA ILE A 98 29.64 14.51 -2.50
C ILE A 98 28.85 13.81 -1.38
N VAL A 99 29.03 12.50 -1.23
CA VAL A 99 28.36 11.66 -0.23
C VAL A 99 29.42 10.76 0.39
N ILE A 100 29.58 10.85 1.71
CA ILE A 100 30.55 10.05 2.48
C ILE A 100 30.04 9.85 3.91
N SER A 101 30.15 8.63 4.44
CA SER A 101 29.77 8.30 5.81
C SER A 101 30.91 8.43 6.82
N ARG A 102 32.17 8.23 6.40
CA ARG A 102 33.38 8.24 7.26
C ARG A 102 34.41 9.31 6.89
N GLY A 103 33.93 10.47 6.51
CA GLY A 103 34.75 11.62 6.14
C GLY A 103 33.94 12.90 6.17
N ARG A 104 34.32 13.88 5.35
CA ARG A 104 33.64 15.18 5.24
C ARG A 104 33.35 15.50 3.78
N SER A 105 32.26 16.21 3.55
CA SER A 105 31.79 16.70 2.25
C SER A 105 31.33 18.14 2.45
N ALA A 106 31.59 19.02 1.49
CA ALA A 106 31.04 20.36 1.52
C ALA A 106 29.51 20.33 1.36
N GLU A 107 28.82 21.26 2.03
CA GLU A 107 27.36 21.35 2.01
C GLU A 107 26.83 21.72 0.62
N THR A 108 27.54 22.58 -0.11
CA THR A 108 27.24 22.96 -1.50
C THR A 108 27.22 21.73 -2.42
N LEU A 109 28.15 20.78 -2.26
CA LEU A 109 28.13 19.54 -3.05
C LEU A 109 26.87 18.71 -2.75
N GLN A 110 26.49 18.56 -1.48
CA GLN A 110 25.30 17.81 -1.09
C GLN A 110 24.00 18.47 -1.57
N ARG A 111 23.87 19.78 -1.41
CA ARG A 111 22.63 20.53 -1.70
C ARG A 111 22.46 20.89 -3.17
N VAL A 112 23.54 21.03 -3.93
CA VAL A 112 23.51 21.50 -5.33
C VAL A 112 23.83 20.35 -6.29
N TRP A 113 24.97 19.67 -6.12
CA TRP A 113 25.40 18.63 -7.06
C TRP A 113 24.56 17.36 -6.94
N GLY A 114 24.30 16.87 -5.72
CA GLY A 114 23.48 15.66 -5.49
C GLY A 114 22.13 15.69 -6.25
N PRO A 115 21.30 16.72 -6.05
CA PRO A 115 20.03 16.88 -6.78
C PRO A 115 20.20 17.04 -8.30
N LEU A 116 21.24 17.73 -8.78
CA LEU A 116 21.51 17.88 -10.22
C LEU A 116 21.82 16.54 -10.88
N LEU A 117 22.75 15.77 -10.28
CA LEU A 117 23.20 14.47 -10.77
C LEU A 117 22.05 13.46 -10.76
N SER A 118 21.20 13.49 -9.72
CA SER A 118 19.96 12.71 -9.64
C SER A 118 18.96 13.10 -10.73
N LYS A 119 18.58 14.40 -10.82
CA LYS A 119 17.67 14.94 -11.83
C LYS A 119 18.10 14.56 -13.25
N ARG A 120 19.40 14.63 -13.53
CA ARG A 120 19.95 14.26 -14.83
C ARG A 120 20.05 12.76 -15.04
N SER A 121 19.98 11.92 -14.01
CA SER A 121 20.18 10.46 -14.05
C SER A 121 21.62 10.03 -14.36
N VAL A 122 22.58 10.57 -13.60
CA VAL A 122 23.95 10.04 -13.50
C VAL A 122 23.93 8.70 -12.76
N ASP A 123 24.74 7.75 -13.21
CA ASP A 123 24.77 6.37 -12.69
C ASP A 123 25.75 6.21 -11.55
N LEU A 124 26.96 6.72 -11.75
CA LEU A 124 28.10 6.52 -10.88
C LEU A 124 28.83 7.85 -10.68
N VAL A 125 29.12 8.16 -9.42
CA VAL A 125 30.04 9.23 -9.01
C VAL A 125 31.26 8.57 -8.38
N LEU A 126 32.44 8.84 -8.92
CA LEU A 126 33.72 8.42 -8.34
C LEU A 126 34.38 9.61 -7.64
N ALA A 127 34.76 9.42 -6.38
CA ALA A 127 35.43 10.45 -5.58
C ALA A 127 36.61 9.88 -4.78
N SER A 128 37.42 10.79 -4.22
CA SER A 128 38.55 10.48 -3.35
C SER A 128 38.22 10.70 -1.88
N TRP A 129 38.71 9.78 -1.05
CA TRP A 129 38.99 9.91 0.38
C TRP A 129 39.85 8.70 0.73
N HIS A 130 40.65 8.73 1.81
CA HIS A 130 41.59 7.64 2.11
C HIS A 130 40.91 6.40 2.74
N LEU A 131 39.84 5.90 2.13
CA LEU A 131 39.10 4.69 2.46
C LEU A 131 38.34 4.18 1.23
N TYR A 132 37.80 2.96 1.31
CA TYR A 132 36.77 2.51 0.38
C TYR A 132 35.38 2.75 0.97
N GLU A 133 34.46 3.33 0.20
CA GLU A 133 33.03 3.38 0.54
C GLU A 133 32.17 3.27 -0.73
N ARG A 134 31.03 2.57 -0.62
CA ARG A 134 29.90 2.69 -1.56
C ARG A 134 28.65 3.15 -0.81
N SER A 135 28.04 4.20 -1.33
CA SER A 135 26.79 4.79 -0.85
C SER A 135 25.82 5.00 -2.03
N GLN A 136 24.52 5.12 -1.75
CA GLN A 136 23.51 5.38 -2.80
C GLN A 136 22.50 6.42 -2.31
N LEU A 137 22.30 7.48 -3.10
CA LEU A 137 21.36 8.56 -2.81
C LEU A 137 20.63 8.92 -4.12
N ASP A 138 19.31 9.02 -4.07
CA ASP A 138 18.42 9.35 -5.19
C ASP A 138 18.77 8.61 -6.50
N ARG A 139 18.96 7.29 -6.37
CA ARG A 139 19.35 6.33 -7.42
C ARG A 139 20.79 6.49 -7.97
N VAL A 140 21.49 7.59 -7.71
CA VAL A 140 22.92 7.75 -8.05
C VAL A 140 23.77 6.90 -7.11
N THR A 141 24.71 6.14 -7.65
CA THR A 141 25.70 5.38 -6.86
C THR A 141 26.94 6.23 -6.64
N TYR A 142 27.35 6.41 -5.39
CA TYR A 142 28.57 7.13 -5.02
C TYR A 142 29.61 6.10 -4.56
N VAL A 143 30.79 6.12 -5.15
CA VAL A 143 31.93 5.29 -4.74
C VAL A 143 33.12 6.17 -4.43
N ILE A 144 33.71 5.89 -3.28
CA ILE A 144 34.91 6.54 -2.78
C ILE A 144 36.05 5.53 -2.92
N SER A 145 37.08 5.91 -3.68
CA SER A 145 38.16 5.01 -4.10
C SER A 145 39.55 5.64 -3.93
N GLY A 146 39.74 6.47 -2.90
CA GLY A 146 41.01 7.17 -2.64
C GLY A 146 42.01 6.41 -1.77
N GLY A 147 41.82 5.11 -1.53
CA GLY A 147 42.72 4.28 -0.71
C GLY A 147 44.00 3.81 -1.43
N ALA A 148 44.40 4.43 -2.54
CA ALA A 148 45.41 3.89 -3.45
C ALA A 148 46.87 3.85 -2.93
N GLY A 149 47.16 4.41 -1.74
CA GLY A 149 48.48 4.33 -1.11
C GLY A 149 48.77 5.34 0.01
N ALA A 150 48.03 6.46 0.06
CA ALA A 150 48.10 7.42 1.16
C ALA A 150 47.49 6.88 2.47
N GLU A 151 47.84 7.46 3.62
CA GLU A 151 47.44 6.97 4.95
C GLU A 151 45.90 6.87 5.09
N LEU A 152 45.42 5.68 5.46
CA LEU A 152 43.99 5.37 5.50
C LEU A 152 43.25 6.06 6.66
N VAL A 153 42.39 7.02 6.32
CA VAL A 153 41.55 7.79 7.25
C VAL A 153 40.27 7.02 7.57
N TRP A 154 39.82 7.05 8.82
CA TRP A 154 38.61 6.36 9.26
C TRP A 154 37.88 7.14 10.35
N MET A 155 37.06 8.10 9.93
CA MET A 155 36.34 8.98 10.87
C MET A 155 35.13 8.26 11.52
N PRO A 156 34.59 8.79 12.65
CA PRO A 156 33.30 8.36 13.18
C PRO A 156 32.22 8.42 12.09
N LYS A 157 31.34 7.42 12.08
CA LYS A 157 30.32 7.28 11.03
C LYS A 157 29.19 8.30 11.21
N SER A 158 28.91 9.08 10.16
CA SER A 158 27.74 9.94 10.08
C SER A 158 26.45 9.12 10.03
N PRO A 159 25.43 9.40 10.88
CA PRO A 159 24.14 8.72 10.82
C PRO A 159 23.29 9.16 9.62
N ALA A 160 23.65 10.26 8.94
CA ALA A 160 22.90 10.78 7.80
C ALA A 160 23.18 10.03 6.48
N VAL A 161 24.28 9.25 6.40
CA VAL A 161 24.70 8.55 5.18
C VAL A 161 24.70 7.05 5.41
N ILE A 162 23.80 6.34 4.73
CA ILE A 162 23.71 4.87 4.77
C ILE A 162 24.63 4.28 3.71
N ALA A 163 25.91 4.14 4.06
CA ALA A 163 26.85 3.36 3.26
C ALA A 163 26.43 1.89 3.17
N GLN A 164 26.50 1.34 1.97
CA GLN A 164 26.19 -0.04 1.61
C GLN A 164 27.41 -0.97 1.75
N ALA A 165 28.62 -0.42 1.57
CA ALA A 165 29.89 -1.08 1.84
C ALA A 165 30.94 -0.05 2.28
N GLU A 166 31.86 -0.44 3.17
CA GLU A 166 32.95 0.39 3.70
C GLU A 166 34.18 -0.50 3.96
N ALA A 167 35.39 -0.05 3.64
CA ALA A 167 36.61 -0.76 4.05
C ALA A 167 37.81 0.18 4.29
N ARG A 168 38.52 -0.05 5.41
CA ARG A 168 39.82 0.57 5.72
C ARG A 168 40.96 -0.32 5.20
N ARG A 169 41.18 -0.30 3.89
CA ARG A 169 42.20 -1.08 3.17
C ARG A 169 42.76 -0.28 1.98
N HIS A 170 44.01 -0.55 1.63
CA HIS A 170 44.56 -0.09 0.35
C HIS A 170 43.92 -0.87 -0.79
N HIS A 171 43.47 -0.17 -1.82
CA HIS A 171 42.64 -0.75 -2.88
C HIS A 171 42.60 0.12 -4.14
N PHE A 172 42.07 -0.46 -5.21
CA PHE A 172 41.63 0.23 -6.42
C PHE A 172 40.26 -0.30 -6.87
N CYS A 173 39.51 0.51 -7.62
CA CYS A 173 38.30 0.03 -8.28
C CYS A 173 38.61 -0.43 -9.71
N ARG A 174 38.18 -1.64 -10.06
CA ARG A 174 38.14 -2.15 -11.44
C ARG A 174 36.71 -2.07 -11.97
N VAL A 175 36.54 -1.47 -13.14
CA VAL A 175 35.26 -1.37 -13.85
C VAL A 175 35.33 -2.19 -15.14
N ASP A 176 34.47 -3.19 -15.27
CA ASP A 176 34.33 -4.05 -16.45
C ASP A 176 32.95 -3.80 -17.08
N VAL A 177 32.90 -3.12 -18.24
CA VAL A 177 31.65 -2.82 -18.98
C VAL A 177 31.38 -3.90 -20.03
N LYS A 178 30.13 -4.35 -20.10
CA LYS A 178 29.60 -5.31 -21.08
C LYS A 178 28.26 -4.79 -21.64
N PRO A 179 27.78 -5.29 -22.79
CA PRO A 179 26.42 -5.00 -23.25
C PRO A 179 25.40 -5.33 -22.15
N GLY A 180 24.65 -4.34 -21.71
CA GLY A 180 23.64 -4.50 -20.65
C GLY A 180 24.15 -4.48 -19.20
N ALA A 181 25.45 -4.27 -18.91
CA ALA A 181 25.95 -4.21 -17.53
C ALA A 181 27.30 -3.50 -17.37
N MET A 182 27.47 -2.76 -16.27
CA MET A 182 28.75 -2.27 -15.77
C MET A 182 29.02 -2.95 -14.44
N HIS A 183 30.05 -3.79 -14.37
CA HIS A 183 30.46 -4.47 -13.14
C HIS A 183 31.60 -3.68 -12.49
N ILE A 184 31.48 -3.37 -11.19
CA ILE A 184 32.51 -2.67 -10.43
C ILE A 184 32.97 -3.58 -9.30
N ARG A 185 34.28 -3.68 -9.10
CA ARG A 185 34.92 -4.41 -8.01
C ARG A 185 35.95 -3.52 -7.32
N ALA A 186 35.82 -3.36 -6.01
CA ALA A 186 36.90 -2.82 -5.18
C ALA A 186 37.85 -3.97 -4.82
N VAL A 187 39.11 -3.86 -5.21
CA VAL A 187 40.12 -4.92 -5.05
C VAL A 187 41.26 -4.38 -4.21
N ALA A 188 41.56 -5.05 -3.10
CA ALA A 188 42.67 -4.74 -2.22
C ALA A 188 44.02 -5.12 -2.85
N GLU A 189 45.11 -4.61 -2.28
CA GLU A 189 46.48 -4.89 -2.71
C GLU A 189 46.86 -6.39 -2.70
N ASP A 190 46.24 -7.19 -1.83
CA ASP A 190 46.40 -8.66 -1.75
C ASP A 190 45.49 -9.44 -2.72
N GLY A 191 44.69 -8.75 -3.54
CA GLY A 191 43.71 -9.33 -4.45
C GLY A 191 42.34 -9.59 -3.83
N THR A 192 42.13 -9.34 -2.53
CA THR A 192 40.83 -9.50 -1.87
C THR A 192 39.80 -8.56 -2.47
N VAL A 193 38.65 -9.09 -2.90
CA VAL A 193 37.51 -8.27 -3.33
C VAL A 193 36.81 -7.72 -2.09
N LEU A 194 36.96 -6.41 -1.85
CA LEU A 194 36.38 -5.70 -0.71
C LEU A 194 34.87 -5.46 -0.90
N ASP A 195 34.47 -5.21 -2.14
CA ASP A 195 33.08 -5.07 -2.55
C ASP A 195 32.93 -5.35 -4.05
N SER A 196 31.75 -5.80 -4.46
CA SER A 196 31.41 -6.02 -5.86
C SER A 196 29.93 -5.74 -6.10
N PHE A 197 29.65 -4.91 -7.10
CA PHE A 197 28.29 -4.56 -7.49
C PHE A 197 28.18 -4.41 -9.00
N THR A 198 26.94 -4.36 -9.50
CA THR A 198 26.65 -4.21 -10.93
C THR A 198 25.64 -3.10 -11.11
N LEU A 199 25.97 -2.14 -11.94
CA LEU A 199 25.03 -1.18 -12.50
C LEU A 199 24.51 -1.75 -13.81
N LEU A 200 23.23 -1.56 -14.08
CA LEU A 200 22.61 -1.93 -15.35
C LEU A 200 22.24 -0.63 -16.08
N PRO A 201 22.29 -0.60 -17.42
CA PRO A 201 22.02 0.63 -18.16
C PRO A 201 20.65 1.19 -17.80
N ARG A 202 20.58 2.51 -17.65
CA ARG A 202 19.29 3.19 -17.68
C ARG A 202 18.80 3.22 -19.13
N THR A 203 18.29 2.08 -19.55
CA THR A 203 17.38 1.96 -20.71
C THR A 203 16.39 3.11 -20.70
N SER A 204 15.96 3.53 -21.89
CA SER A 204 14.88 4.51 -22.04
C SER A 204 13.54 3.89 -21.57
N GLY A 205 13.36 3.81 -20.26
CA GLY A 205 12.31 3.04 -19.57
C GLY A 205 12.70 1.57 -19.34
N GLY A 206 12.69 1.12 -18.07
CA GLY A 206 12.70 -0.31 -17.69
C GLY A 206 14.04 -0.88 -17.19
N ASP A 207 14.26 -0.80 -15.87
CA ASP A 207 15.46 -1.34 -15.18
C ASP A 207 15.46 -2.89 -15.11
N GLY A 208 16.58 -3.52 -15.46
CA GLY A 208 16.78 -4.98 -15.38
C GLY A 208 17.26 -5.49 -14.01
N SER A 209 17.54 -4.59 -13.07
CA SER A 209 17.83 -4.94 -11.67
C SER A 209 16.54 -5.41 -11.02
N PRO A 210 16.54 -6.45 -10.17
CA PRO A 210 15.35 -6.79 -9.40
C PRO A 210 14.90 -5.54 -8.64
N SER A 211 13.78 -4.95 -9.05
CA SER A 211 13.27 -3.70 -8.50
C SER A 211 13.16 -3.78 -6.98
N VAL A 212 13.03 -2.64 -6.28
CA VAL A 212 12.79 -2.66 -4.83
C VAL A 212 11.63 -3.61 -4.48
N LEU A 213 10.59 -3.60 -5.31
CA LEU A 213 9.44 -4.50 -5.26
C LEU A 213 9.83 -5.96 -5.56
N GLN A 214 10.69 -6.25 -6.54
CA GLN A 214 11.10 -7.64 -6.81
C GLN A 214 12.01 -8.21 -5.70
N ARG A 215 12.82 -7.38 -5.03
CA ARG A 215 13.58 -7.79 -3.82
C ARG A 215 12.64 -8.04 -2.64
N GLN A 216 11.69 -7.14 -2.41
CA GLN A 216 10.64 -7.28 -1.41
C GLN A 216 9.77 -8.52 -1.67
N ALA A 217 9.42 -8.81 -2.92
CA ALA A 217 8.69 -10.00 -3.34
C ALA A 217 9.48 -11.30 -3.12
N ARG A 218 10.80 -11.30 -3.32
CA ARG A 218 11.64 -12.46 -2.96
C ARG A 218 11.72 -12.68 -1.44
N ARG A 219 11.65 -11.62 -0.63
CA ARG A 219 11.69 -11.70 0.84
C ARG A 219 10.35 -12.10 1.47
N LEU A 220 9.23 -11.60 0.94
CA LEU A 220 7.89 -11.80 1.49
C LEU A 220 7.15 -13.03 0.92
N ARG A 221 7.64 -13.63 -0.16
CA ARG A 221 7.04 -14.87 -0.69
C ARG A 221 7.42 -16.09 0.14
N ARG A 222 6.44 -16.97 0.34
CA ARG A 222 6.67 -18.38 0.66
C ARG A 222 6.63 -19.18 -0.64
N GLU A 223 7.70 -19.92 -0.94
CA GLU A 223 7.72 -20.82 -2.10
C GLU A 223 7.14 -22.19 -1.71
N ILE A 224 6.20 -22.68 -2.51
CA ILE A 224 5.62 -24.02 -2.37
C ILE A 224 5.81 -24.72 -3.73
N ALA A 225 6.69 -25.72 -3.78
CA ALA A 225 6.91 -26.54 -4.95
C ALA A 225 6.01 -27.78 -4.92
N MET A 226 5.45 -28.16 -6.07
CA MET A 226 4.60 -29.35 -6.22
C MET A 226 5.02 -30.13 -7.48
N GLY A 227 4.93 -31.46 -7.43
CA GLY A 227 5.46 -32.35 -8.47
C GLY A 227 6.94 -32.68 -8.26
N GLN A 228 7.49 -33.58 -9.08
CA GLN A 228 8.91 -33.93 -9.05
C GLN A 228 9.74 -33.01 -9.96
N PRO A 229 11.05 -32.80 -9.68
CA PRO A 229 11.94 -32.09 -10.59
C PRO A 229 12.05 -32.85 -11.91
N GLN A 230 11.54 -32.26 -12.98
CA GLN A 230 11.61 -32.80 -14.34
C GLN A 230 12.40 -31.83 -15.22
N ALA A 231 12.70 -32.20 -16.47
CA ALA A 231 13.52 -31.37 -17.37
C ALA A 231 12.84 -30.04 -17.75
N ASP A 232 11.50 -29.98 -17.68
CA ASP A 232 10.72 -28.78 -18.00
C ASP A 232 10.74 -27.75 -16.85
N PRO A 233 10.87 -26.45 -17.15
CA PRO A 233 10.81 -25.39 -16.14
C PRO A 233 9.41 -25.33 -15.48
N PRO A 234 9.34 -25.14 -14.14
CA PRO A 234 8.08 -25.21 -13.42
C PRO A 234 7.15 -24.03 -13.71
N LEU A 235 5.85 -24.32 -13.84
CA LEU A 235 4.82 -23.30 -14.01
C LEU A 235 4.67 -22.47 -12.72
N VAL A 236 4.92 -21.17 -12.82
CA VAL A 236 4.90 -20.26 -11.67
C VAL A 236 3.49 -19.69 -11.43
N VAL A 237 2.87 -20.09 -10.33
CA VAL A 237 1.62 -19.51 -9.80
C VAL A 237 1.98 -18.43 -8.79
N ARG A 238 1.35 -17.25 -8.83
CA ARG A 238 1.48 -16.24 -7.75
C ARG A 238 0.13 -16.06 -7.08
N LEU A 239 0.04 -16.31 -5.78
CA LEU A 239 -1.20 -16.27 -5.01
C LEU A 239 -1.07 -15.27 -3.86
N PHE A 240 -1.96 -14.28 -3.83
CA PHE A 240 -2.09 -13.31 -2.75
C PHE A 240 -3.32 -13.61 -1.90
N SER A 241 -3.18 -13.68 -0.58
CA SER A 241 -4.29 -13.99 0.32
C SER A 241 -4.05 -13.55 1.76
N TYR A 242 -5.13 -13.24 2.48
CA TYR A 242 -5.21 -13.46 3.93
C TYR A 242 -5.62 -14.92 4.15
N ASP A 243 -4.99 -15.68 5.05
CA ASP A 243 -5.13 -17.15 5.21
C ASP A 243 -6.57 -17.70 5.04
N CYS A 244 -6.95 -18.08 3.82
CA CYS A 244 -8.35 -18.32 3.45
C CYS A 244 -8.69 -19.81 3.27
N LYS A 245 -9.91 -20.22 3.63
CA LYS A 245 -10.35 -21.63 3.52
C LYS A 245 -10.24 -22.18 2.09
N TYR A 246 -10.68 -21.40 1.10
CA TYR A 246 -10.58 -21.78 -0.31
C TYR A 246 -9.12 -21.89 -0.78
N CYS A 247 -8.25 -21.02 -0.25
CA CYS A 247 -6.83 -20.96 -0.57
C CYS A 247 -6.09 -22.21 -0.06
N ARG A 248 -6.44 -22.70 1.13
CA ARG A 248 -5.95 -23.99 1.63
C ARG A 248 -6.45 -25.16 0.77
N GLN A 249 -7.73 -25.20 0.42
CA GLN A 249 -8.26 -26.20 -0.53
C GLN A 249 -7.53 -26.17 -1.89
N LEU A 250 -7.25 -24.98 -2.42
CA LEU A 250 -6.51 -24.78 -3.67
C LEU A 250 -5.06 -25.30 -3.57
N LEU A 251 -4.36 -24.97 -2.49
CA LEU A 251 -2.96 -25.34 -2.25
C LEU A 251 -2.76 -26.81 -1.86
N ASP A 252 -3.65 -27.38 -1.05
CA ASP A 252 -3.49 -28.70 -0.46
C ASP A 252 -4.14 -29.82 -1.31
N HIS A 253 -5.10 -29.48 -2.17
CA HIS A 253 -5.87 -30.46 -2.95
C HIS A 253 -5.89 -30.19 -4.45
N GLU A 254 -6.32 -29.01 -4.89
CA GLU A 254 -6.60 -28.77 -6.32
C GLU A 254 -5.31 -28.68 -7.16
N LEU A 255 -4.37 -27.80 -6.79
CA LEU A 255 -3.09 -27.67 -7.50
C LEU A 255 -2.21 -28.95 -7.41
N PRO A 256 -2.06 -29.64 -6.26
CA PRO A 256 -1.33 -30.90 -6.17
C PRO A 256 -1.99 -32.07 -6.92
N ARG A 257 -3.32 -32.07 -7.08
CA ARG A 257 -4.02 -33.06 -7.91
C ARG A 257 -3.74 -32.82 -9.38
N TRP A 258 -3.88 -31.58 -9.85
CA TRP A 258 -3.63 -31.22 -11.24
C TRP A 258 -2.16 -31.48 -11.65
N SER A 259 -1.20 -31.05 -10.81
CA SER A 259 0.24 -31.26 -11.04
C SER A 259 0.59 -32.74 -11.24
N ARG A 260 0.03 -33.63 -10.41
CA ARG A 260 0.21 -35.09 -10.52
C ARG A 260 -0.49 -35.69 -11.74
N GLN A 261 -1.68 -35.19 -12.09
CA GLN A 261 -2.47 -35.69 -13.22
C GLN A 261 -1.81 -35.39 -14.58
N HIS A 262 -1.16 -34.24 -14.72
CA HIS A 262 -0.58 -33.77 -15.99
C HIS A 262 0.95 -33.83 -16.06
N GLY A 263 1.63 -34.27 -14.99
CA GLY A 263 3.09 -34.35 -14.94
C GLY A 263 3.77 -33.00 -15.11
N VAL A 264 3.17 -31.93 -14.54
CA VAL A 264 3.72 -30.56 -14.61
C VAL A 264 4.18 -30.14 -13.22
N PRO A 265 5.47 -29.80 -13.03
CA PRO A 265 5.92 -29.22 -11.77
C PRO A 265 5.36 -27.80 -11.61
N LEU A 266 4.74 -27.53 -10.47
CA LEU A 266 4.22 -26.21 -10.11
C LEU A 266 5.14 -25.54 -9.09
N LYS A 267 5.30 -24.22 -9.23
CA LYS A 267 5.97 -23.38 -8.24
C LYS A 267 5.05 -22.25 -7.81
N VAL A 268 4.41 -22.41 -6.66
CA VAL A 268 3.54 -21.37 -6.09
C VAL A 268 4.38 -20.40 -5.27
N HIS A 269 4.35 -19.12 -5.64
CA HIS A 269 4.78 -18.01 -4.80
C HIS A 269 3.57 -17.50 -4.02
N TYR A 270 3.46 -17.91 -2.76
CA TYR A 270 2.41 -17.48 -1.85
C TYR A 270 2.81 -16.18 -1.14
N TYR A 271 1.90 -15.21 -1.14
CA TYR A 271 2.07 -13.87 -0.58
C TYR A 271 0.99 -13.64 0.49
N ASP A 272 1.41 -13.64 1.76
CA ASP A 272 0.54 -13.40 2.89
C ASP A 272 0.28 -11.90 3.07
N LEU A 273 -0.96 -11.47 2.83
CA LEU A 273 -1.38 -10.07 2.95
C LEU A 273 -1.45 -9.59 4.41
N GLY A 274 -1.34 -10.48 5.39
CA GLY A 274 -1.10 -10.12 6.80
C GLY A 274 0.32 -9.63 7.09
N LEU A 275 1.29 -9.84 6.18
CA LEU A 275 2.65 -9.34 6.34
C LEU A 275 2.80 -7.89 5.84
N PRO A 276 3.46 -7.00 6.60
CA PRO A 276 3.73 -5.62 6.16
C PRO A 276 4.47 -5.56 4.83
N GLY A 277 3.95 -4.75 3.90
CA GLY A 277 4.52 -4.58 2.56
C GLY A 277 4.12 -5.65 1.53
N THR A 278 3.32 -6.67 1.88
CA THR A 278 2.78 -7.59 0.86
C THR A 278 1.68 -6.94 0.02
N TYR A 279 0.90 -6.02 0.60
CA TYR A 279 -0.13 -5.29 -0.14
C TYR A 279 0.45 -4.39 -1.25
N ASP A 280 1.61 -3.76 -1.03
CA ASP A 280 2.33 -3.03 -2.09
C ASP A 280 2.66 -3.93 -3.28
N LEU A 281 2.96 -5.21 -3.04
CA LEU A 281 3.20 -6.19 -4.09
C LEU A 281 1.92 -6.61 -4.80
N LEU A 282 0.78 -6.67 -4.11
CA LEU A 282 -0.51 -6.91 -4.76
C LEU A 282 -0.85 -5.74 -5.72
N VAL A 283 -0.72 -4.49 -5.26
CA VAL A 283 -0.97 -3.29 -6.06
C VAL A 283 0.00 -3.19 -7.25
N ALA A 284 1.28 -3.46 -7.04
CA ALA A 284 2.28 -3.48 -8.10
C ALA A 284 2.00 -4.58 -9.15
N ALA A 285 1.67 -5.80 -8.71
CA ALA A 285 1.31 -6.88 -9.63
C ALA A 285 0.04 -6.56 -10.42
N GLY A 286 -0.98 -5.98 -9.78
CA GLY A 286 -2.18 -5.50 -10.45
C GLY A 286 -1.89 -4.42 -11.50
N ALA A 287 -0.96 -3.50 -11.21
CA ALA A 287 -0.51 -2.50 -12.18
C ALA A 287 0.23 -3.11 -13.38
N ASP A 288 1.11 -4.10 -13.15
CA ASP A 288 1.88 -4.78 -14.19
C ASP A 288 1.01 -5.66 -15.11
N PHE A 289 -0.09 -6.19 -14.59
CA PHE A 289 -1.08 -6.96 -15.37
C PHE A 289 -2.23 -6.08 -15.93
N GLY A 290 -2.28 -4.78 -15.58
CA GLY A 290 -3.34 -3.87 -16.02
C GLY A 290 -4.70 -4.04 -15.33
N ARG A 291 -4.77 -4.78 -14.21
CA ARG A 291 -6.00 -5.00 -13.41
C ARG A 291 -5.70 -4.86 -11.91
N GLN A 292 -6.04 -3.71 -11.34
CA GLN A 292 -5.75 -3.36 -9.94
C GLN A 292 -6.93 -3.58 -8.98
N ASP A 293 -8.12 -3.84 -9.51
CA ASP A 293 -9.41 -4.01 -8.82
C ASP A 293 -9.74 -5.47 -8.48
N ALA A 294 -8.82 -6.40 -8.74
CA ALA A 294 -9.04 -7.82 -8.53
C ALA A 294 -9.24 -8.16 -7.03
N GLU A 295 -10.32 -8.88 -6.72
CA GLU A 295 -10.65 -9.29 -5.36
C GLU A 295 -9.61 -10.27 -4.77
N VAL A 296 -9.46 -10.27 -3.45
CA VAL A 296 -8.59 -11.18 -2.70
C VAL A 296 -9.41 -12.41 -2.26
N PRO A 297 -8.93 -13.66 -2.42
CA PRO A 297 -7.61 -14.05 -2.91
C PRO A 297 -7.42 -13.82 -4.41
N THR A 298 -6.20 -13.48 -4.82
CA THR A 298 -5.88 -13.12 -6.21
C THR A 298 -4.79 -14.04 -6.76
N VAL A 299 -5.03 -14.64 -7.92
CA VAL A 299 -4.06 -15.47 -8.65
C VAL A 299 -3.57 -14.73 -9.89
N PHE A 300 -2.25 -14.62 -10.03
CA PHE A 300 -1.58 -14.12 -11.23
C PHE A 300 -0.81 -15.27 -11.90
N MET A 301 -1.18 -15.59 -13.15
CA MET A 301 -0.59 -16.66 -13.96
C MET A 301 -0.60 -16.25 -15.44
N GLY A 302 0.50 -16.50 -16.17
CA GLY A 302 0.59 -16.13 -17.58
C GLY A 302 0.35 -14.64 -17.78
N ARG A 303 -0.75 -14.29 -18.46
CA ARG A 303 -1.23 -12.90 -18.64
C ARG A 303 -2.50 -12.57 -17.84
N SER A 304 -3.01 -13.55 -17.10
CA SER A 304 -4.34 -13.52 -16.50
C SER A 304 -4.28 -13.23 -15.00
N VAL A 305 -5.27 -12.47 -14.55
CA VAL A 305 -5.51 -12.13 -13.14
C VAL A 305 -6.88 -12.67 -12.79
N LEU A 306 -6.97 -13.56 -11.81
CA LEU A 306 -8.22 -14.14 -11.32
C LEU A 306 -8.44 -13.67 -9.88
N GLY A 307 -9.49 -12.89 -9.64
CA GLY A 307 -9.81 -12.31 -8.33
C GLY A 307 -10.97 -13.01 -7.63
N GLY A 308 -10.83 -13.27 -6.34
CA GLY A 308 -11.86 -13.92 -5.53
C GLY A 308 -12.05 -15.41 -5.84
N ALA A 309 -12.77 -16.11 -4.96
CA ALA A 309 -12.92 -17.57 -5.06
C ALA A 309 -13.76 -18.02 -6.26
N GLY A 310 -14.69 -17.17 -6.74
CA GLY A 310 -15.54 -17.47 -7.90
C GLY A 310 -14.76 -17.47 -9.22
N GLU A 311 -14.03 -16.39 -9.49
CA GLU A 311 -13.26 -16.23 -10.73
C GLU A 311 -12.12 -17.26 -10.82
N ILE A 312 -11.42 -17.53 -9.71
CA ILE A 312 -10.38 -18.56 -9.68
C ILE A 312 -10.97 -19.93 -10.01
N ARG A 313 -12.13 -20.30 -9.45
CA ARG A 313 -12.77 -21.61 -9.71
C ARG A 313 -13.18 -21.78 -11.18
N ALA A 314 -13.64 -20.71 -11.83
CA ALA A 314 -14.07 -20.76 -13.22
C ALA A 314 -12.90 -20.64 -14.22
N GLY A 315 -11.95 -19.75 -13.97
CA GLY A 315 -10.89 -19.40 -14.91
C GLY A 315 -9.61 -20.24 -14.80
N LEU A 316 -9.24 -20.71 -13.61
CA LEU A 316 -7.97 -21.41 -13.40
C LEU A 316 -7.84 -22.71 -14.21
N PRO A 317 -8.88 -23.57 -14.35
CA PRO A 317 -8.78 -24.76 -15.20
C PRO A 317 -8.46 -24.40 -16.67
N THR A 318 -9.09 -23.35 -17.20
CA THR A 318 -8.90 -22.87 -18.57
C THR A 318 -7.48 -22.35 -18.81
N GLU A 319 -6.91 -21.60 -17.85
CA GLU A 319 -5.51 -21.15 -17.93
C GLU A 319 -4.51 -22.31 -17.89
N LEU A 320 -4.77 -23.30 -17.05
CA LEU A 320 -3.97 -24.52 -16.97
C LEU A 320 -4.04 -25.34 -18.27
N GLU A 321 -5.21 -25.38 -18.94
CA GLU A 321 -5.34 -25.97 -20.29
C GLU A 321 -4.62 -25.16 -21.37
N HIS A 322 -4.63 -23.82 -21.31
CA HIS A 322 -3.84 -22.98 -22.22
C HIS A 322 -2.35 -23.23 -22.10
N TYR A 323 -1.83 -23.37 -20.87
CA TYR A 323 -0.44 -23.75 -20.64
C TYR A 323 -0.10 -25.14 -21.24
N LEU A 324 -1.01 -26.11 -21.14
CA LEU A 324 -0.78 -27.45 -21.69
C LEU A 324 -0.77 -27.50 -23.23
N LYS A 325 -1.47 -26.59 -23.91
CA LYS A 325 -1.51 -26.53 -25.39
C LYS A 325 -0.20 -26.05 -26.01
N ASP A 326 0.46 -25.06 -25.42
CA ASP A 326 1.71 -24.48 -25.93
C ASP A 326 2.56 -23.90 -24.78
N ARG A 327 3.36 -24.76 -24.14
CA ARG A 327 4.14 -24.42 -22.92
C ARG A 327 5.14 -23.29 -23.16
N LEU A 328 5.84 -23.32 -24.30
CA LEU A 328 6.89 -22.35 -24.62
C LEU A 328 6.27 -20.96 -24.85
N ARG A 329 5.26 -20.86 -25.71
CA ARG A 329 4.59 -19.58 -25.99
C ARG A 329 3.89 -19.02 -24.76
N TYR A 330 3.29 -19.87 -23.92
CA TYR A 330 2.69 -19.43 -22.66
C TYR A 330 3.73 -18.83 -21.71
N GLN A 331 4.94 -19.40 -21.65
CA GLN A 331 6.04 -18.87 -20.84
C GLN A 331 6.64 -17.59 -21.41
N GLU A 332 6.83 -17.50 -22.73
CA GLU A 332 7.31 -16.28 -23.41
C GLU A 332 6.34 -15.09 -23.25
N GLN A 333 5.04 -15.36 -23.26
CA GLN A 333 4.00 -14.33 -23.14
C GLN A 333 3.64 -13.97 -21.69
N ALA A 334 4.16 -14.71 -20.71
CA ALA A 334 3.84 -14.54 -19.30
C ALA A 334 4.38 -13.21 -18.75
N ILE A 335 3.52 -12.47 -18.06
CA ILE A 335 3.90 -11.25 -17.35
C ILE A 335 4.67 -11.64 -16.09
N VAL A 336 5.89 -11.12 -15.96
CA VAL A 336 6.70 -11.24 -14.73
C VAL A 336 6.53 -9.94 -13.94
N PRO A 337 5.67 -9.90 -12.91
CA PRO A 337 5.44 -8.69 -12.14
C PRO A 337 6.69 -8.29 -11.35
N PHE A 338 6.72 -7.02 -10.95
CA PHE A 338 7.84 -6.34 -10.30
C PHE A 338 9.06 -6.14 -11.19
N SER A 339 8.93 -6.31 -12.51
CA SER A 339 9.97 -5.96 -13.47
C SER A 339 10.25 -4.45 -13.47
N GLU A 340 9.21 -3.63 -13.43
CA GLU A 340 9.36 -2.17 -13.43
C GLU A 340 9.38 -1.56 -12.02
N PRO A 341 10.12 -0.46 -11.80
CA PRO A 341 10.06 0.31 -10.56
C PRO A 341 8.76 1.13 -10.51
N ARG A 342 7.66 0.48 -10.11
CA ARG A 342 6.40 1.17 -9.80
C ARG A 342 6.55 2.04 -8.55
N ASP A 343 6.07 3.27 -8.63
CA ASP A 343 5.80 4.05 -7.43
C ASP A 343 4.48 3.58 -6.82
N THR A 344 4.55 2.58 -5.94
CA THR A 344 3.37 2.10 -5.21
C THR A 344 2.79 3.18 -4.30
N GLN A 345 3.56 4.20 -3.93
CA GLN A 345 3.09 5.35 -3.14
C GLN A 345 2.20 6.27 -3.99
N ALA A 346 2.53 6.50 -5.27
CA ALA A 346 1.72 7.28 -6.19
C ALA A 346 0.47 6.51 -6.68
N ILE A 347 0.58 5.19 -6.90
CA ILE A 347 -0.59 4.35 -7.21
C ILE A 347 -1.52 4.30 -5.99
N ARG A 348 -0.96 4.15 -4.78
CA ARG A 348 -1.72 4.25 -3.54
C ARG A 348 -2.32 5.63 -3.32
N SER A 349 -1.60 6.72 -3.57
CA SER A 349 -2.20 8.05 -3.44
C SER A 349 -3.32 8.24 -4.45
N GLN A 350 -3.22 7.76 -5.69
CA GLN A 350 -4.36 7.78 -6.62
C GLN A 350 -5.53 6.89 -6.15
N GLN A 351 -5.29 5.70 -5.60
CA GLN A 351 -6.36 4.83 -5.08
C GLN A 351 -6.99 5.37 -3.76
N PHE A 352 -6.20 6.00 -2.89
CA PHE A 352 -6.64 6.58 -1.61
C PHE A 352 -7.14 8.03 -1.74
N GLU A 353 -6.79 8.77 -2.79
CA GLU A 353 -7.43 10.04 -3.18
C GLU A 353 -8.68 9.78 -4.04
N ALA A 354 -8.75 8.66 -4.78
CA ALA A 354 -9.99 8.17 -5.38
C ALA A 354 -11.01 7.72 -4.32
N LEU A 355 -10.56 7.40 -3.10
CA LEU A 355 -11.35 7.54 -1.86
C LEU A 355 -11.56 9.04 -1.54
N ASN A 356 -12.20 9.72 -2.49
CA ASN A 356 -12.60 11.12 -2.41
C ASN A 356 -13.33 11.35 -1.08
N LEU A 357 -13.11 12.51 -0.44
CA LEU A 357 -13.83 12.89 0.78
C LEU A 357 -15.36 12.76 0.58
N ALA A 358 -15.83 13.07 -0.63
CA ALA A 358 -17.22 12.88 -1.04
C ALA A 358 -17.69 11.41 -1.02
N VAL A 359 -16.83 10.44 -1.39
CA VAL A 359 -17.15 9.00 -1.33
C VAL A 359 -17.25 8.53 0.12
N ILE A 360 -16.32 8.95 0.99
CA ILE A 360 -16.33 8.61 2.42
C ILE A 360 -17.58 9.17 3.10
N VAL A 361 -17.92 10.44 2.81
CA VAL A 361 -19.13 11.10 3.33
C VAL A 361 -20.40 10.45 2.77
N ALA A 362 -20.45 10.14 1.46
CA ALA A 362 -21.62 9.48 0.85
C ALA A 362 -21.82 8.07 1.42
N ALA A 363 -20.76 7.29 1.56
CA ALA A 363 -20.82 5.94 2.13
C ALA A 363 -21.25 5.97 3.61
N GLY A 364 -20.73 6.90 4.41
CA GLY A 364 -21.17 7.11 5.80
C GLY A 364 -22.63 7.54 5.89
N LEU A 365 -23.06 8.50 5.06
CA LEU A 365 -24.47 8.94 5.02
C LEU A 365 -25.43 7.82 4.60
N LEU A 366 -25.04 6.99 3.63
CA LEU A 366 -25.84 5.84 3.18
C LEU A 366 -25.95 4.77 4.27
N ASP A 367 -24.84 4.45 4.95
CA ASP A 367 -24.82 3.51 6.08
C ASP A 367 -25.64 4.04 7.27
N GLY A 368 -25.60 5.35 7.51
CA GLY A 368 -26.37 6.03 8.55
C GLY A 368 -27.89 5.97 8.37
N ILE A 369 -28.40 5.61 7.19
CA ILE A 369 -29.84 5.38 6.95
C ILE A 369 -30.21 3.97 7.42
N ASN A 370 -30.04 3.71 8.71
CA ASN A 370 -30.26 2.38 9.27
C ASN A 370 -31.69 2.22 9.81
N PRO A 371 -32.51 1.31 9.24
CA PRO A 371 -33.88 1.10 9.71
C PRO A 371 -33.94 0.57 11.15
N CYS A 372 -32.90 -0.10 11.65
CA CYS A 372 -32.85 -0.64 13.01
C CYS A 372 -32.68 0.47 14.05
N ALA A 373 -31.65 1.30 13.96
CA ALA A 373 -31.49 2.49 14.80
C ALA A 373 -32.69 3.45 14.71
N PHE A 374 -33.18 3.74 13.50
CA PHE A 374 -34.30 4.67 13.29
C PHE A 374 -35.58 4.15 13.97
N THR A 375 -35.93 2.89 13.75
CA THR A 375 -37.11 2.27 14.38
C THR A 375 -36.98 2.28 15.90
N THR A 376 -35.80 1.94 16.41
CA THR A 376 -35.51 1.86 17.85
C THR A 376 -35.62 3.22 18.52
N ILE A 377 -35.01 4.28 17.96
CA ILE A 377 -35.05 5.62 18.54
C ILE A 377 -36.45 6.23 18.45
N ILE A 378 -37.18 6.02 17.34
CA ILE A 378 -38.58 6.46 17.20
C ILE A 378 -39.45 5.81 18.29
N PHE A 379 -39.33 4.50 18.51
CA PHE A 379 -40.09 3.81 19.56
C PHE A 379 -39.69 4.26 20.98
N LEU A 380 -38.38 4.45 21.24
CA LEU A 380 -37.88 4.92 22.53
C LEU A 380 -38.46 6.30 22.88
N LEU A 381 -38.34 7.28 21.97
CA LEU A 381 -38.84 8.64 22.17
C LEU A 381 -40.38 8.67 22.26
N SER A 382 -41.07 7.88 21.42
CA SER A 382 -42.54 7.75 21.46
C SER A 382 -43.00 7.17 22.81
N TYR A 383 -42.31 6.16 23.33
CA TYR A 383 -42.62 5.58 24.63
C TYR A 383 -42.39 6.60 25.76
N LEU A 384 -41.26 7.32 25.77
CA LEU A 384 -40.96 8.32 26.80
C LEU A 384 -41.98 9.47 26.79
N THR A 385 -42.45 9.86 25.60
CA THR A 385 -43.53 10.84 25.43
C THR A 385 -44.84 10.34 26.05
N VAL A 386 -45.24 9.09 25.77
CA VAL A 386 -46.44 8.46 26.36
C VAL A 386 -46.29 8.20 27.87
N ALA A 387 -45.06 8.02 28.36
CA ALA A 387 -44.75 7.90 29.78
C ALA A 387 -44.78 9.25 30.53
N GLY A 388 -45.06 10.36 29.84
CA GLY A 388 -45.16 11.69 30.45
C GLY A 388 -43.81 12.32 30.81
N ARG A 389 -42.71 11.92 30.14
CA ARG A 389 -41.38 12.48 30.41
C ARG A 389 -41.26 13.93 29.94
N SER A 390 -40.46 14.71 30.65
CA SER A 390 -40.15 16.09 30.25
C SER A 390 -39.34 16.12 28.95
N ARG A 391 -39.49 17.19 28.15
CA ARG A 391 -38.71 17.36 26.90
C ARG A 391 -37.20 17.27 27.14
N ARG A 392 -36.70 17.78 28.27
CA ARG A 392 -35.28 17.68 28.67
C ARG A 392 -34.85 16.23 28.88
N GLN A 393 -35.66 15.40 29.56
CA GLN A 393 -35.38 13.97 29.72
C GLN A 393 -35.41 13.24 28.37
N ILE A 394 -36.38 13.54 27.50
CA ILE A 394 -36.48 12.94 26.15
C ILE A 394 -35.23 13.25 25.32
N LEU A 395 -34.79 14.51 25.30
CA LEU A 395 -33.56 14.94 24.61
C LEU A 395 -32.31 14.28 25.20
N LEU A 396 -32.18 14.25 26.54
CA LEU A 396 -31.03 13.62 27.20
C LEU A 396 -30.96 12.12 26.90
N THR A 397 -32.09 11.41 26.98
CA THR A 397 -32.15 9.96 26.73
C THR A 397 -31.87 9.61 25.25
N GLY A 398 -32.44 10.35 24.30
CA GLY A 398 -32.15 10.18 22.88
C GLY A 398 -30.70 10.54 22.52
N GLY A 399 -30.15 11.57 23.16
CA GLY A 399 -28.73 11.93 23.06
C GLY A 399 -27.81 10.81 23.59
N ILE A 400 -28.12 10.22 24.74
CA ILE A 400 -27.37 9.08 25.31
C ILE A 400 -27.40 7.87 24.38
N PHE A 401 -28.57 7.52 23.81
CA PHE A 401 -28.68 6.43 22.82
C PHE A 401 -27.81 6.71 21.58
N THR A 402 -27.91 7.92 21.02
CA THR A 402 -27.17 8.32 19.82
C THR A 402 -25.65 8.36 20.06
N LEU A 403 -25.23 8.85 21.23
CA LEU A 403 -23.83 8.84 21.66
C LEU A 403 -23.31 7.41 21.86
N ALA A 404 -24.13 6.50 22.41
CA ALA A 404 -23.76 5.10 22.55
C ALA A 404 -23.51 4.43 21.19
N VAL A 405 -24.37 4.69 20.20
CA VAL A 405 -24.19 4.23 18.81
C VAL A 405 -22.88 4.76 18.23
N PHE A 406 -22.64 6.08 18.30
CA PHE A 406 -21.41 6.71 17.80
C PHE A 406 -20.14 6.17 18.48
N LEU A 407 -20.11 6.10 19.81
CA LEU A 407 -18.95 5.59 20.55
C LEU A 407 -18.70 4.11 20.27
N THR A 408 -19.76 3.32 20.06
CA THR A 408 -19.63 1.90 19.70
C THR A 408 -19.02 1.76 18.31
N TYR A 409 -19.50 2.48 17.31
CA TYR A 409 -18.94 2.47 15.95
C TYR A 409 -17.49 3.00 15.89
N LEU A 410 -17.15 4.04 16.66
CA LEU A 410 -15.79 4.56 16.75
C LEU A 410 -14.84 3.59 17.46
N ALA A 411 -15.27 2.99 18.57
CA ALA A 411 -14.51 1.98 19.31
C ALA A 411 -14.32 0.70 18.50
N ILE A 412 -15.35 0.26 17.77
CA ILE A 412 -15.25 -0.79 16.76
C ILE A 412 -14.20 -0.38 15.74
N GLY A 413 -14.30 0.77 15.08
CA GLY A 413 -13.33 1.23 14.07
C GLY A 413 -11.87 1.21 14.54
N ALA A 414 -11.61 1.62 15.78
CA ALA A 414 -10.28 1.59 16.38
C ALA A 414 -9.80 0.16 16.75
N LEU A 415 -10.71 -0.70 17.21
CA LEU A 415 -10.42 -2.06 17.67
C LEU A 415 -10.49 -3.11 16.54
N PHE A 416 -11.14 -2.80 15.41
CA PHE A 416 -11.48 -3.73 14.33
C PHE A 416 -10.23 -4.39 13.77
N TYR A 417 -9.11 -3.66 13.64
CA TYR A 417 -7.85 -4.23 13.18
C TYR A 417 -7.36 -5.40 14.07
N GLN A 418 -7.49 -5.28 15.39
CA GLN A 418 -7.05 -6.32 16.33
C GLN A 418 -8.08 -7.46 16.45
N LEU A 419 -9.37 -7.11 16.45
CA LEU A 419 -10.45 -8.06 16.71
C LEU A 419 -10.92 -8.82 15.46
N ALA A 420 -10.90 -8.20 14.28
CA ALA A 420 -11.22 -8.87 13.02
C ALA A 420 -10.20 -9.96 12.71
N ASN A 421 -8.89 -9.69 12.88
CA ASN A 421 -7.85 -10.68 12.57
C ASN A 421 -7.93 -11.92 13.49
N THR A 422 -8.48 -11.79 14.70
CA THR A 422 -8.66 -12.90 15.65
C THR A 422 -10.01 -13.61 15.54
N LEU A 423 -11.13 -12.89 15.37
CA LEU A 423 -12.47 -13.49 15.29
C LEU A 423 -12.91 -13.84 13.86
N LEU A 424 -12.65 -12.98 12.87
CA LEU A 424 -13.03 -13.22 11.47
C LEU A 424 -11.98 -14.07 10.72
N GLY A 425 -10.74 -14.15 11.24
CA GLY A 425 -9.70 -15.04 10.74
C GLY A 425 -10.04 -16.53 10.86
N HIS A 426 -10.94 -16.93 11.77
CA HIS A 426 -11.45 -18.29 11.83
C HIS A 426 -12.59 -18.48 10.79
N PRO A 427 -12.40 -19.30 9.73
CA PRO A 427 -13.38 -19.38 8.63
C PRO A 427 -14.73 -19.93 9.10
N THR A 428 -14.72 -20.82 10.09
CA THR A 428 -15.93 -21.35 10.71
C THR A 428 -16.75 -20.27 11.41
N VAL A 429 -16.12 -19.33 12.11
CA VAL A 429 -16.79 -18.22 12.80
C VAL A 429 -17.39 -17.25 11.78
N ALA A 430 -16.60 -16.78 10.82
CA ALA A 430 -17.07 -15.86 9.78
C ALA A 430 -18.21 -16.46 8.92
N THR A 431 -18.08 -17.72 8.47
CA THR A 431 -19.17 -18.40 7.73
C THR A 431 -20.41 -18.59 8.62
N THR A 432 -20.25 -18.95 9.90
CA THR A 432 -21.39 -19.13 10.81
C THR A 432 -22.15 -17.81 11.02
N ILE A 433 -21.44 -16.69 11.22
CA ILE A 433 -22.04 -15.36 11.34
C ILE A 433 -22.80 -15.00 10.06
N ASN A 434 -22.18 -15.16 8.88
CA ASN A 434 -22.82 -14.83 7.60
C ASN A 434 -24.05 -15.73 7.30
N VAL A 435 -24.02 -17.01 7.66
CA VAL A 435 -25.16 -17.93 7.49
C VAL A 435 -26.30 -17.61 8.47
N LEU A 436 -25.99 -17.29 9.73
CA LEU A 436 -26.99 -16.84 10.70
C LEU A 436 -27.60 -15.47 10.30
N LEU A 437 -26.78 -14.56 9.80
CA LEU A 437 -27.22 -13.27 9.26
C LEU A 437 -28.12 -13.47 8.04
N LEU A 438 -27.72 -14.30 7.08
CA LEU A 438 -28.55 -14.62 5.90
C LEU A 438 -29.88 -15.25 6.31
N ALA A 439 -29.89 -16.20 7.25
CA ALA A 439 -31.13 -16.77 7.78
C ALA A 439 -32.03 -15.70 8.43
N GLY A 440 -31.44 -14.80 9.22
CA GLY A 440 -32.14 -13.64 9.80
C GLY A 440 -32.72 -12.69 8.75
N LEU A 441 -31.92 -12.33 7.73
CA LEU A 441 -32.33 -11.46 6.62
C LEU A 441 -33.43 -12.10 5.78
N LEU A 442 -33.39 -13.41 5.50
CA LEU A 442 -34.44 -14.13 4.78
C LEU A 442 -35.75 -14.19 5.59
N VAL A 443 -35.68 -14.40 6.89
CA VAL A 443 -36.85 -14.33 7.79
C VAL A 443 -37.42 -12.92 7.82
N LEU A 444 -36.58 -11.89 7.96
CA LEU A 444 -37.02 -10.49 7.95
C LEU A 444 -37.59 -10.06 6.59
N ALA A 445 -36.98 -10.47 5.48
CA ALA A 445 -37.47 -10.24 4.13
C ALA A 445 -38.84 -10.91 3.91
N GLY A 446 -38.99 -12.18 4.30
CA GLY A 446 -40.25 -12.91 4.20
C GLY A 446 -41.36 -12.29 5.04
N LEU A 447 -41.08 -11.94 6.30
CA LEU A 447 -42.06 -11.27 7.17
C LEU A 447 -42.40 -9.85 6.66
N SER A 448 -41.42 -9.10 6.16
CA SER A 448 -41.62 -7.77 5.57
C SER A 448 -42.39 -7.83 4.24
N ALA A 449 -42.20 -8.87 3.42
CA ALA A 449 -42.98 -9.12 2.22
C ALA A 449 -44.44 -9.47 2.56
N VAL A 450 -44.67 -10.31 3.57
CA VAL A 450 -46.02 -10.61 4.09
C VAL A 450 -46.69 -9.34 4.62
N ASP A 451 -45.97 -8.50 5.37
CA ASP A 451 -46.48 -7.19 5.82
C ASP A 451 -46.83 -6.27 4.65
N THR A 452 -45.99 -6.24 3.61
CA THR A 452 -46.18 -5.42 2.41
C THR A 452 -47.43 -5.86 1.66
N VAL A 453 -47.62 -7.16 1.43
CA VAL A 453 -48.83 -7.73 0.79
C VAL A 453 -50.08 -7.46 1.62
N ARG A 454 -50.01 -7.57 2.96
CA ARG A 454 -51.13 -7.22 3.86
C ARG A 454 -51.47 -5.74 3.82
N CYS A 455 -50.47 -4.85 3.72
CA CYS A 455 -50.69 -3.41 3.53
C CYS A 455 -51.36 -3.10 2.18
N PHE A 456 -50.93 -3.73 1.08
CA PHE A 456 -51.59 -3.61 -0.22
C PHE A 456 -53.04 -4.12 -0.21
N ARG A 457 -53.36 -5.13 0.61
CA ARG A 457 -54.73 -5.64 0.81
C ARG A 457 -55.56 -4.83 1.82
N GLY A 458 -55.08 -3.67 2.27
CA GLY A 458 -55.77 -2.81 3.25
C GLY A 458 -55.75 -3.33 4.69
N GLN A 459 -55.13 -4.48 4.96
CA GLN A 459 -55.06 -5.14 6.27
C GLN A 459 -53.88 -4.63 7.12
N ALA A 460 -53.68 -3.30 7.14
CA ALA A 460 -52.59 -2.65 7.88
C ALA A 460 -52.70 -2.84 9.42
N THR A 461 -53.80 -3.40 9.91
CA THR A 461 -54.00 -3.80 11.31
C THR A 461 -53.31 -5.12 11.68
N ASP A 462 -52.96 -6.00 10.75
CA ASP A 462 -52.40 -7.33 11.03
C ASP A 462 -50.99 -7.54 10.45
N ILE A 463 -50.12 -6.58 10.73
CA ILE A 463 -48.66 -6.67 10.53
C ILE A 463 -48.12 -7.86 11.36
N ALA A 464 -47.41 -8.78 10.71
CA ALA A 464 -46.82 -9.98 11.28
C ALA A 464 -45.63 -9.67 12.21
N LEU A 465 -44.85 -8.62 11.94
CA LEU A 465 -43.94 -8.03 12.93
C LEU A 465 -44.73 -7.24 14.00
N LYS A 466 -45.40 -7.98 14.89
CA LYS A 466 -45.96 -7.47 16.15
C LYS A 466 -45.58 -8.39 17.29
N LEU A 467 -45.04 -7.81 18.38
CA LEU A 467 -44.89 -8.55 19.63
C LEU A 467 -46.26 -9.10 20.08
N PRO A 468 -46.35 -10.36 20.53
CA PRO A 468 -47.59 -10.92 21.08
C PRO A 468 -48.16 -10.07 22.22
N ALA A 469 -49.49 -9.97 22.30
CA ALA A 469 -50.16 -9.08 23.25
C ALA A 469 -49.78 -9.31 24.72
N PHE A 470 -49.60 -10.59 25.12
CA PHE A 470 -49.16 -10.95 26.47
C PHE A 470 -47.74 -10.44 26.78
N LEU A 471 -46.85 -10.42 25.79
CA LEU A 471 -45.48 -9.93 25.92
C LEU A 471 -45.49 -8.41 26.02
N GLN A 472 -46.29 -7.73 25.19
CA GLN A 472 -46.49 -6.27 25.27
C GLN A 472 -47.03 -5.83 26.65
N GLN A 473 -47.99 -6.55 27.24
CA GLN A 473 -48.53 -6.22 28.56
C GLN A 473 -47.50 -6.39 29.68
N ARG A 474 -46.76 -7.51 29.71
CA ARG A 474 -45.69 -7.73 30.71
C ARG A 474 -44.57 -6.69 30.61
N ILE A 475 -44.18 -6.33 29.38
CA ILE A 475 -43.18 -5.29 29.12
C ILE A 475 -43.68 -3.92 29.61
N ARG A 476 -44.90 -3.50 29.21
CA ARG A 476 -45.48 -2.21 29.63
C ARG A 476 -45.60 -2.07 31.16
N ALA A 477 -45.93 -3.15 31.86
CA ALA A 477 -46.04 -3.16 33.33
C ALA A 477 -44.68 -2.91 34.03
N ARG A 478 -43.61 -3.62 33.62
CA ARG A 478 -42.27 -3.39 34.20
C ARG A 478 -41.69 -2.03 33.82
N ILE A 479 -41.85 -1.58 32.57
CA ILE A 479 -41.27 -0.31 32.14
C ILE A 479 -41.93 0.88 32.87
N ARG A 480 -43.22 0.84 33.25
CA ARG A 480 -43.85 1.96 34.00
C ARG A 480 -43.19 2.25 35.37
N VAL A 481 -42.60 1.24 36.02
CA VAL A 481 -41.80 1.42 37.26
C VAL A 481 -40.38 1.87 36.93
N PHE A 482 -39.75 1.22 35.94
CA PHE A 482 -38.39 1.51 35.48
C PHE A 482 -38.25 2.95 34.95
N ALA A 483 -39.26 3.44 34.21
CA ALA A 483 -39.35 4.76 33.61
C ALA A 483 -39.64 5.90 34.60
N ARG A 484 -39.55 5.66 35.92
CA ARG A 484 -39.45 6.73 36.93
C ARG A 484 -38.01 7.07 37.33
N ASN A 485 -37.04 6.18 37.06
CA ASN A 485 -35.64 6.40 37.39
C ASN A 485 -34.88 6.88 36.15
N ASP A 486 -34.35 8.11 36.18
CA ASP A 486 -33.61 8.72 35.07
C ASP A 486 -32.30 7.99 34.76
N VAL A 487 -31.59 7.49 35.77
CA VAL A 487 -30.35 6.72 35.60
C VAL A 487 -30.67 5.39 34.93
N ALA A 488 -31.70 4.67 35.39
CA ALA A 488 -32.09 3.38 34.83
C ALA A 488 -32.49 3.50 33.34
N VAL A 489 -33.25 4.53 32.99
CA VAL A 489 -33.62 4.84 31.59
C VAL A 489 -32.40 5.24 30.76
N GLY A 490 -31.48 6.03 31.30
CA GLY A 490 -30.23 6.39 30.64
C GLY A 490 -29.36 5.17 30.34
N THR A 491 -29.07 4.34 31.35
CA THR A 491 -28.28 3.11 31.19
C THR A 491 -28.92 2.14 30.21
N ALA A 492 -30.24 1.90 30.29
CA ALA A 492 -30.93 1.04 29.34
C ALA A 492 -30.86 1.58 27.90
N SER A 493 -30.93 2.90 27.71
CA SER A 493 -30.83 3.52 26.39
C SER A 493 -29.40 3.47 25.83
N PHE A 494 -28.39 3.63 26.68
CA PHE A 494 -26.99 3.41 26.31
C PHE A 494 -26.76 1.96 25.88
N SER A 495 -27.14 0.99 26.73
CA SER A 495 -27.01 -0.45 26.42
C SER A 495 -27.75 -0.85 25.14
N LEU A 496 -28.94 -0.29 24.91
CA LEU A 496 -29.71 -0.52 23.68
C LEU A 496 -28.97 0.05 22.45
N GLY A 497 -28.35 1.22 22.55
CA GLY A 497 -27.51 1.79 21.49
C GLY A 497 -26.29 0.93 21.16
N VAL A 498 -25.59 0.41 22.18
CA VAL A 498 -24.45 -0.52 22.00
C VAL A 498 -24.89 -1.80 21.28
N VAL A 499 -26.00 -2.40 21.71
CA VAL A 499 -26.53 -3.65 21.09
C VAL A 499 -26.93 -3.42 19.64
N ILE A 500 -27.64 -2.32 19.35
CA ILE A 500 -28.04 -1.97 17.99
C ILE A 500 -26.81 -1.74 17.11
N ALA A 501 -25.87 -0.88 17.50
CA ALA A 501 -24.65 -0.63 16.73
C ALA A 501 -23.82 -1.89 16.49
N SER A 502 -23.77 -2.81 17.46
CA SER A 502 -23.09 -4.11 17.32
C SER A 502 -23.78 -5.04 16.34
N MET A 503 -25.12 -5.00 16.24
CA MET A 503 -25.89 -5.73 15.22
C MET A 503 -25.75 -5.10 13.83
N GLU A 504 -25.65 -3.77 13.76
CA GLU A 504 -25.53 -3.03 12.50
C GLU A 504 -24.16 -3.26 11.83
N LEU A 505 -23.07 -3.37 12.61
CA LEU A 505 -21.74 -3.76 12.11
C LEU A 505 -21.76 -5.05 11.26
N ALA A 506 -22.55 -6.05 11.65
CA ALA A 506 -22.62 -7.32 10.93
C ALA A 506 -23.17 -7.16 9.49
N CYS A 507 -23.97 -6.12 9.25
CA CYS A 507 -24.55 -5.82 7.95
C CYS A 507 -23.70 -4.84 7.13
N THR A 508 -22.90 -3.97 7.77
CA THR A 508 -22.33 -2.78 7.10
C THR A 508 -20.81 -2.65 7.21
N GLY A 509 -20.16 -3.52 8.00
CA GLY A 509 -18.71 -3.52 8.25
C GLY A 509 -17.80 -3.70 7.02
N GLN A 510 -18.33 -4.03 5.84
CA GLN A 510 -17.54 -4.08 4.59
C GLN A 510 -16.98 -2.71 4.20
N VAL A 511 -17.72 -1.63 4.46
CA VAL A 511 -17.30 -0.24 4.18
C VAL A 511 -16.18 0.21 5.13
N TYR A 512 -16.09 -0.40 6.31
CA TYR A 512 -15.02 -0.16 7.28
C TYR A 512 -13.67 -0.75 6.86
N VAL A 513 -13.65 -1.85 6.10
CA VAL A 513 -12.42 -2.61 5.81
C VAL A 513 -11.34 -1.73 5.15
N PRO A 514 -11.60 -0.95 4.08
CA PRO A 514 -10.57 -0.13 3.43
C PRO A 514 -10.00 0.98 4.34
N ILE A 515 -10.85 1.59 5.17
CA ILE A 515 -10.42 2.64 6.11
C ILE A 515 -9.54 2.04 7.21
N VAL A 516 -9.91 0.87 7.74
CA VAL A 516 -9.16 0.19 8.80
C VAL A 516 -7.84 -0.40 8.28
N THR A 517 -7.77 -0.93 7.05
CA THR A 517 -6.49 -1.39 6.48
C THR A 517 -5.49 -0.24 6.33
N MET A 518 -5.94 0.97 6.05
CA MET A 518 -5.09 2.17 5.99
C MET A 518 -4.51 2.59 7.37
N ILE A 519 -5.15 2.18 8.49
CA ILE A 519 -4.64 2.41 9.86
C ILE A 519 -3.44 1.50 10.20
N ALA A 520 -3.34 0.32 9.55
CA ALA A 520 -2.26 -0.62 9.80
C ALA A 520 -0.87 0.00 9.52
N GLU A 521 -0.78 0.85 8.49
CA GLU A 521 0.48 1.44 8.03
C GLU A 521 0.87 2.70 8.81
N PRO A 522 2.04 2.72 9.50
CA PRO A 522 2.46 3.82 10.37
C PRO A 522 2.41 5.22 9.75
N ARG A 523 2.65 5.31 8.44
CA ARG A 523 2.72 6.57 7.69
C ARG A 523 1.35 7.19 7.38
N TYR A 524 0.30 6.38 7.26
CA TYR A 524 -1.05 6.86 6.89
C TYR A 524 -2.01 6.94 8.08
N ARG A 525 -1.62 6.46 9.27
CA ARG A 525 -2.43 6.47 10.51
C ARG A 525 -3.15 7.80 10.79
N ALA A 526 -2.49 8.93 10.60
CA ALA A 526 -3.10 10.24 10.83
C ALA A 526 -4.27 10.52 9.87
N ALA A 527 -4.05 10.32 8.56
CA ALA A 527 -5.08 10.48 7.53
C ALA A 527 -6.20 9.43 7.67
N ALA A 528 -5.86 8.19 8.01
CA ALA A 528 -6.82 7.12 8.23
C ALA A 528 -7.71 7.37 9.47
N THR A 529 -7.13 7.91 10.55
CA THR A 529 -7.89 8.30 11.75
C THR A 529 -8.82 9.48 11.45
N PHE A 530 -8.38 10.45 10.65
CA PHE A 530 -9.23 11.54 10.17
C PHE A 530 -10.39 11.04 9.30
N ASN A 531 -10.11 10.18 8.31
CA ASN A 531 -11.13 9.60 7.43
C ASN A 531 -12.14 8.72 8.20
N LEU A 532 -11.67 7.96 9.20
CA LEU A 532 -12.53 7.21 10.11
C LEU A 532 -13.47 8.15 10.91
N LEU A 533 -12.96 9.27 11.41
CA LEU A 533 -13.76 10.26 12.13
C LEU A 533 -14.81 10.92 11.22
N VAL A 534 -14.42 11.33 10.00
CA VAL A 534 -15.35 11.87 9.00
C VAL A 534 -16.46 10.88 8.68
N TYR A 535 -16.11 9.60 8.47
CA TYR A 535 -17.09 8.53 8.24
C TYR A 535 -18.07 8.41 9.40
N ASN A 536 -17.59 8.35 10.65
CA ASN A 536 -18.42 8.20 11.84
C ASN A 536 -19.36 9.41 12.05
N ILE A 537 -18.91 10.62 11.69
CA ILE A 537 -19.75 11.82 11.70
C ILE A 537 -20.82 11.74 10.61
N ALA A 538 -20.47 11.35 9.38
CA ALA A 538 -21.42 11.16 8.29
C ALA A 538 -22.48 10.09 8.63
N PHE A 539 -22.06 8.99 9.25
CA PHE A 539 -22.92 7.90 9.73
C PHE A 539 -23.94 8.34 10.78
N ILE A 540 -23.54 9.16 11.77
CA ILE A 540 -24.46 9.52 12.86
C ILE A 540 -25.45 10.64 12.47
N LEU A 541 -25.16 11.43 11.44
CA LEU A 541 -25.96 12.58 11.03
C LEU A 541 -27.44 12.24 10.68
N PRO A 542 -27.76 11.19 9.88
CA PRO A 542 -29.15 10.80 9.63
C PRO A 542 -29.90 10.40 10.90
N LEU A 543 -29.25 9.69 11.83
CA LEU A 543 -29.84 9.30 13.11
C LEU A 543 -30.12 10.52 14.01
N VAL A 544 -29.18 11.47 14.07
CA VAL A 544 -29.34 12.75 14.78
C VAL A 544 -30.50 13.55 14.17
N ALA A 545 -30.65 13.59 12.85
CA ALA A 545 -31.78 14.27 12.20
C ALA A 545 -33.11 13.64 12.65
N VAL A 546 -33.27 12.32 12.56
CA VAL A 546 -34.48 11.60 13.01
C VAL A 546 -34.76 11.81 14.50
N PHE A 547 -33.73 11.73 15.35
CA PHE A 547 -33.82 12.05 16.78
C PHE A 547 -34.44 13.43 17.02
N LEU A 548 -33.88 14.47 16.40
CA LEU A 548 -34.31 15.85 16.58
C LEU A 548 -35.73 16.07 16.02
N PHE A 549 -36.06 15.53 14.85
CA PHE A 549 -37.42 15.62 14.27
C PHE A 549 -38.49 15.05 15.21
N VAL A 550 -38.21 13.93 15.88
CA VAL A 550 -39.14 13.32 16.84
C VAL A 550 -39.17 14.10 18.16
N ALA A 551 -38.01 14.50 18.69
CA ALA A 551 -37.90 15.16 19.99
C ALA A 551 -38.46 16.60 20.01
N PHE A 552 -38.34 17.35 18.91
CA PHE A 552 -38.90 18.70 18.78
C PHE A 552 -40.36 18.73 18.33
N GLY A 553 -40.92 17.57 17.95
CA GLY A 553 -42.36 17.34 17.98
C GLY A 553 -43.14 17.89 16.79
N MET A 554 -42.95 17.29 15.61
CA MET A 554 -44.08 17.19 14.68
C MET A 554 -45.19 16.37 15.34
N THR A 555 -46.32 17.03 15.64
CA THR A 555 -47.43 16.49 16.43
C THR A 555 -47.88 15.11 15.93
N SER A 556 -48.09 14.17 16.85
CA SER A 556 -48.22 12.74 16.55
C SER A 556 -49.30 12.38 15.52
N GLN A 557 -50.34 13.20 15.33
CA GLN A 557 -51.36 12.99 14.29
C GLN A 557 -50.84 13.23 12.86
N ARG A 558 -49.99 14.25 12.62
CA ARG A 558 -49.43 14.49 11.27
C ARG A 558 -48.35 13.47 10.93
N LEU A 559 -47.50 13.11 11.90
CA LEU A 559 -46.47 12.09 11.69
C LEU A 559 -47.08 10.70 11.50
N VAL A 560 -48.09 10.31 12.30
CA VAL A 560 -48.82 9.04 12.10
C VAL A 560 -49.64 9.07 10.80
N GLY A 561 -50.21 10.21 10.41
CA GLY A 561 -50.90 10.37 9.13
C GLY A 561 -49.97 10.19 7.93
N PHE A 562 -48.79 10.83 7.95
CA PHE A 562 -47.76 10.67 6.93
C PHE A 562 -47.19 9.25 6.91
N ALA A 563 -46.81 8.70 8.08
CA ALA A 563 -46.32 7.33 8.20
C ALA A 563 -47.35 6.27 7.79
N ARG A 564 -48.66 6.52 7.97
CA ARG A 564 -49.73 5.66 7.43
C ARG A 564 -49.86 5.76 5.91
N ARG A 565 -49.85 6.99 5.35
CA ARG A 565 -49.91 7.21 3.88
C ARG A 565 -48.74 6.58 3.15
N HIS A 566 -47.54 6.63 3.74
CA HIS A 566 -46.33 6.04 3.18
C HIS A 566 -45.98 4.67 3.80
N LEU A 567 -46.87 4.04 4.58
CA LEU A 567 -46.57 2.77 5.26
C LEU A 567 -46.23 1.66 4.27
N THR A 568 -47.03 1.54 3.21
CA THR A 568 -46.83 0.54 2.15
C THR A 568 -45.53 0.81 1.40
N ALA A 569 -45.18 2.08 1.13
CA ALA A 569 -43.91 2.45 0.48
C ALA A 569 -42.70 2.16 1.38
N ALA A 570 -42.80 2.45 2.68
CA ALA A 570 -41.74 2.16 3.65
C ALA A 570 -41.56 0.66 3.87
N LYS A 571 -42.65 -0.12 3.93
CA LYS A 571 -42.61 -1.60 4.01
C LYS A 571 -42.08 -2.24 2.73
N LEU A 572 -42.46 -1.73 1.56
CA LEU A 572 -41.90 -2.15 0.28
C LEU A 572 -40.40 -1.86 0.20
N GLY A 573 -39.98 -0.65 0.57
CA GLY A 573 -38.57 -0.25 0.62
C GLY A 573 -37.74 -1.09 1.61
N LEU A 574 -38.29 -1.38 2.79
CA LEU A 574 -37.65 -2.25 3.78
C LEU A 574 -37.54 -3.71 3.28
N THR A 575 -38.57 -4.20 2.57
CA THR A 575 -38.55 -5.53 1.95
C THR A 575 -37.49 -5.59 0.85
N LEU A 576 -37.43 -4.58 -0.03
CA LEU A 576 -36.42 -4.47 -1.07
C LEU A 576 -35.01 -4.41 -0.46
N LEU A 577 -34.82 -3.62 0.61
CA LEU A 577 -33.55 -3.53 1.33
C LEU A 577 -33.11 -4.88 1.90
N PHE A 578 -33.98 -5.61 2.62
CA PHE A 578 -33.62 -6.93 3.16
C PHE A 578 -33.37 -7.98 2.07
N VAL A 579 -34.11 -7.94 0.95
CA VAL A 579 -33.86 -8.81 -0.21
C VAL A 579 -32.51 -8.50 -0.84
N THR A 580 -32.19 -7.23 -1.08
CA THR A 580 -30.89 -6.81 -1.64
C THR A 580 -29.74 -7.18 -0.72
N LEU A 581 -29.86 -6.95 0.60
CA LEU A 581 -28.84 -7.36 1.58
C LEU A 581 -28.67 -8.88 1.63
N ALA A 582 -29.76 -9.66 1.55
CA ALA A 582 -29.69 -11.11 1.50
C ALA A 582 -28.99 -11.61 0.22
N LEU A 583 -29.29 -11.01 -0.94
CA LEU A 583 -28.64 -11.31 -2.21
C LEU A 583 -27.13 -10.99 -2.19
N VAL A 584 -26.75 -9.83 -1.65
CA VAL A 584 -25.34 -9.46 -1.44
C VAL A 584 -24.65 -10.45 -0.50
N THR A 585 -25.31 -10.84 0.61
CA THR A 585 -24.76 -11.85 1.54
C THR A 585 -24.61 -13.23 0.88
N LEU A 586 -25.55 -13.64 0.01
CA LEU A 586 -25.49 -14.87 -0.78
C LEU A 586 -24.34 -14.88 -1.80
N HIS A 587 -24.11 -13.76 -2.48
CA HIS A 587 -22.98 -13.58 -3.39
C HIS A 587 -21.64 -13.61 -2.63
N ASN A 588 -21.55 -12.90 -1.51
CA ASN A 588 -20.37 -12.90 -0.62
C ASN A 588 -20.08 -14.29 0.01
N LEU A 589 -21.08 -15.17 0.12
CA LEU A 589 -20.91 -16.57 0.53
C LEU A 589 -20.47 -17.49 -0.63
N GLY A 590 -20.40 -16.98 -1.86
CA GLY A 590 -20.10 -17.75 -3.07
C GLY A 590 -21.21 -18.73 -3.45
N TRP A 591 -22.45 -18.46 -3.05
CA TRP A 591 -23.64 -19.30 -3.32
C TRP A 591 -24.50 -18.77 -4.48
N LEU A 592 -24.25 -17.53 -4.92
CA LEU A 592 -24.77 -16.93 -6.13
C LEU A 592 -23.56 -16.53 -7.00
N ALA A 593 -23.55 -17.02 -8.25
CA ALA A 593 -22.49 -16.78 -9.24
C ALA A 593 -22.49 -15.35 -9.75
#